data_AF-A0A3N5S4N9-F1
#
_entry.id   AF-A0A3N5S4N9-F1
#
_cell.length_a   1.000
_cell.length_b   1.000
_cell.length_c   1.000
_cell.angle_alpha   90.00
_cell.angle_beta   90.00
_cell.angle_gamma   90.00
#
_symmetry.space_group_name_H-M   'P 1'
#
loop_
_entity.id
_entity.type
_entity.pdbx_description
1 polymer ?
#
loop_
_entity_poly.entity_id
_entity_poly.type
_entity_poly.pdbx_seq_one_letter_code
_entity_poly.pdbx_strand_id
1 'polypeptide(L)'
;MRNWFKANRSQLGLTGLAFGVLLLLIVMVLMAKPVAAAPQSQDEQPTDESCLACHQQEGMTAQVGGEPLPVTIDPEKFSASVHGTEDIACVDCHTNITGFPHPEVTASSRRDFTMELYPTCQECHLEQYEKTLDSVHQRAIAAGNTNAAVCTDCHNPHTQPRLTDESTGELLPEARVAVPQTCAQCHSTIYETYSDSVHGAALQDGNQDVPTCINCHGVHNIGDPTSNSFRNSVPALCADCHTDETLMKQYGLSTNV
;
A
#
# COMPACT_ATOMS: atom_id res chain seq x y z
N MET A 1 33.27 88.79 -7.41
CA MET A 1 32.04 88.27 -8.03
C MET A 1 32.24 86.76 -8.27
N ARG A 2 32.31 85.87 -7.27
CA ARG A 2 31.32 85.48 -6.24
C ARG A 2 29.95 85.17 -6.85
N ASN A 3 29.87 84.10 -7.66
CA ASN A 3 28.68 83.26 -7.90
C ASN A 3 28.82 82.15 -8.97
N TRP A 4 30.01 81.87 -9.53
CA TRP A 4 30.11 80.91 -10.66
C TRP A 4 30.39 79.43 -10.29
N PHE A 5 30.81 79.11 -9.06
CA PHE A 5 31.19 77.74 -8.66
C PHE A 5 30.13 77.03 -7.79
N LYS A 6 28.84 77.11 -8.17
CA LYS A 6 27.76 76.41 -7.45
C LYS A 6 26.92 75.45 -8.32
N ALA A 7 27.34 75.14 -9.55
CA ALA A 7 26.48 74.44 -10.50
C ALA A 7 26.86 72.99 -10.87
N ASN A 8 27.96 72.40 -10.37
CA ASN A 8 28.40 71.10 -10.93
C ASN A 8 28.92 70.05 -9.93
N ARG A 9 28.43 70.03 -8.69
CA ARG A 9 28.89 69.09 -7.64
C ARG A 9 28.07 67.78 -7.49
N SER A 10 27.04 67.55 -8.30
CA SER A 10 26.12 66.41 -8.10
C SER A 10 26.15 65.33 -9.19
N GLN A 11 26.94 65.47 -10.27
CA GLN A 11 26.91 64.49 -11.38
C GLN A 11 28.07 63.50 -11.44
N LEU A 12 29.10 63.61 -10.59
CA LEU A 12 30.24 62.69 -10.60
C LEU A 12 30.08 61.47 -9.66
N GLY A 13 29.02 61.40 -8.85
CA GLY A 13 28.82 60.29 -7.89
C GLY A 13 28.02 59.10 -8.43
N LEU A 14 26.98 59.35 -9.25
CA LEU A 14 26.08 58.27 -9.70
C LEU A 14 26.59 57.52 -10.94
N THR A 15 27.31 58.19 -11.84
CA THR A 15 27.81 57.58 -13.09
C THR A 15 28.96 56.62 -12.85
N GLY A 16 29.84 56.90 -11.87
CA GLY A 16 30.94 55.99 -11.48
C GLY A 16 30.46 54.71 -10.78
N LEU A 17 29.39 54.79 -9.97
CA LEU A 17 28.79 53.64 -9.30
C LEU A 17 28.03 52.74 -10.29
N ALA A 18 27.32 53.32 -11.26
CA ALA A 18 26.64 52.57 -12.32
C ALA A 18 27.63 51.83 -13.24
N PHE A 19 28.76 52.45 -13.59
CA PHE A 19 29.80 51.80 -14.40
C PHE A 19 30.55 50.70 -13.62
N GLY A 20 30.81 50.92 -12.32
CA GLY A 20 31.45 49.93 -11.46
C GLY A 20 30.59 48.68 -11.21
N VAL A 21 29.29 48.85 -11.01
CA VAL A 21 28.34 47.73 -10.85
C VAL A 21 28.12 46.99 -12.17
N LEU A 22 28.07 47.69 -13.31
CA LEU A 22 27.95 47.06 -14.62
C LEU A 22 29.20 46.25 -15.00
N LEU A 23 30.41 46.75 -14.71
CA LEU A 23 31.65 46.00 -14.92
C LEU A 23 31.77 44.78 -13.99
N LEU A 24 31.33 44.89 -12.73
CA LEU A 24 31.28 43.76 -11.79
C LEU A 24 30.28 42.68 -12.23
N LEU A 25 29.10 43.08 -12.73
CA LEU A 25 28.10 42.15 -13.26
C LEU A 25 28.57 41.47 -14.57
N ILE A 26 29.24 42.20 -15.45
CA ILE A 26 29.80 41.64 -16.70
C ILE A 26 30.93 40.64 -16.39
N VAL A 27 31.79 40.93 -15.41
CA VAL A 27 32.85 40.00 -14.98
C VAL A 27 32.28 38.75 -14.30
N MET A 28 31.19 38.86 -13.52
CA MET A 28 30.51 37.70 -12.95
C MET A 28 29.85 36.81 -14.01
N VAL A 29 29.25 37.39 -15.05
CA VAL A 29 28.64 36.62 -16.16
C VAL A 29 29.71 35.94 -17.04
N LEU A 30 30.87 36.56 -17.23
CA LEU A 30 32.00 35.97 -17.98
C LEU A 30 32.77 34.87 -17.22
N MET A 31 32.55 34.74 -15.91
CA MET A 31 33.18 33.71 -15.06
C MET A 31 32.24 32.54 -14.72
N ALA A 32 30.96 32.62 -15.10
CA ALA A 32 30.03 31.50 -14.98
C ALA A 32 30.41 30.45 -16.04
N LYS A 33 31.23 29.47 -15.62
CA LYS A 33 31.41 28.26 -16.43
C LYS A 33 30.02 27.65 -16.66
N PRO A 34 29.64 27.29 -17.89
CA PRO A 34 28.44 26.52 -18.10
C PRO A 34 28.60 25.26 -17.26
N VAL A 35 27.75 25.13 -16.23
CA VAL A 35 27.57 23.86 -15.55
C VAL A 35 26.91 22.98 -16.58
N ALA A 36 27.73 22.24 -17.34
CA ALA A 36 27.24 21.09 -18.06
C ALA A 36 26.60 20.19 -17.01
N ALA A 37 25.30 19.97 -17.13
CA ALA A 37 24.63 18.94 -16.34
C ALA A 37 25.47 17.67 -16.47
N ALA A 38 25.93 17.14 -15.34
CA ALA A 38 26.64 15.88 -15.36
C ALA A 38 25.73 14.85 -16.06
N PRO A 39 26.26 14.01 -16.97
CA PRO A 39 25.47 12.94 -17.53
C PRO A 39 24.97 12.09 -16.35
N GLN A 40 23.65 11.95 -16.20
CA GLN A 40 23.07 11.03 -15.23
C GLN A 40 23.64 9.64 -15.53
N SER A 41 24.33 9.05 -14.56
CA SER A 41 24.83 7.68 -14.67
C SER A 41 23.65 6.74 -14.81
N GLN A 42 23.71 5.82 -15.78
CA GLN A 42 22.71 4.77 -16.00
C GLN A 42 22.71 3.67 -14.91
N ASP A 43 23.39 3.90 -13.79
CA ASP A 43 23.56 2.96 -12.68
C ASP A 43 22.70 3.30 -11.45
N GLU A 44 21.88 4.35 -11.52
CA GLU A 44 21.00 4.76 -10.42
C GLU A 44 19.60 4.16 -10.61
N GLN A 45 19.07 3.49 -9.58
CA GLN A 45 17.75 2.89 -9.62
C GLN A 45 16.66 3.95 -9.89
N PRO A 46 15.57 3.60 -10.60
CA PRO A 46 14.45 4.51 -10.78
C PRO A 46 13.89 4.98 -9.44
N THR A 47 13.60 6.27 -9.31
CA THR A 47 12.92 6.82 -8.13
C THR A 47 11.40 6.69 -8.28
N ASP A 48 10.67 6.78 -7.17
CA ASP A 48 9.20 6.76 -7.20
C ASP A 48 8.62 7.89 -8.05
N GLU A 49 9.25 9.07 -8.07
CA GLU A 49 8.83 10.18 -8.94
C GLU A 49 8.94 9.80 -10.43
N SER A 50 9.92 8.99 -10.79
CA SER A 50 10.08 8.52 -12.17
C SER A 50 8.95 7.58 -12.58
N CYS A 51 8.47 6.73 -11.67
CA CYS A 51 7.33 5.85 -11.88
C CYS A 51 6.04 6.67 -11.98
N LEU A 52 5.82 7.57 -11.01
CA LEU A 52 4.61 8.39 -10.89
C LEU A 52 4.48 9.43 -12.01
N ALA A 53 5.56 9.81 -12.70
CA ALA A 53 5.49 10.68 -13.88
C ALA A 53 4.50 10.17 -14.94
N CYS A 54 4.35 8.84 -15.05
CA CYS A 54 3.33 8.21 -15.89
C CYS A 54 2.24 7.55 -15.05
N HIS A 55 2.60 6.75 -14.04
CA HIS A 55 1.64 5.91 -13.32
C HIS A 55 0.64 6.67 -12.45
N GLN A 56 0.75 7.98 -12.25
CA GLN A 56 -0.30 8.76 -11.57
C GLN A 56 -1.40 9.30 -12.50
N GLN A 57 -1.26 9.12 -13.82
CA GLN A 57 -2.18 9.69 -14.80
C GLN A 57 -3.52 8.94 -14.78
N GLU A 58 -4.61 9.69 -14.67
CA GLU A 58 -5.97 9.14 -14.66
C GLU A 58 -6.28 8.41 -15.98
N GLY A 59 -6.84 7.20 -15.87
CA GLY A 59 -7.22 6.39 -17.02
C GLY A 59 -6.05 5.67 -17.71
N MET A 60 -4.85 5.71 -17.13
CA MET A 60 -3.70 4.96 -17.64
C MET A 60 -3.97 3.45 -17.56
N THR A 61 -3.75 2.77 -18.69
CA THR A 61 -3.93 1.32 -18.80
C THR A 61 -2.73 0.68 -19.48
N ALA A 62 -2.44 -0.55 -19.11
CA ALA A 62 -1.52 -1.44 -19.82
C ALA A 62 -2.30 -2.59 -20.43
N GLN A 63 -1.81 -3.19 -21.52
CA GLN A 63 -2.43 -4.39 -22.10
C GLN A 63 -1.80 -5.64 -21.47
N VAL A 64 -2.62 -6.49 -20.86
CA VAL A 64 -2.18 -7.78 -20.28
C VAL A 64 -3.11 -8.87 -20.78
N GLY A 65 -2.58 -9.87 -21.47
CA GLY A 65 -3.43 -10.92 -22.07
C GLY A 65 -4.44 -10.42 -23.11
N GLY A 66 -4.22 -9.23 -23.70
CA GLY A 66 -5.18 -8.59 -24.60
C GLY A 66 -6.29 -7.78 -23.89
N GLU A 67 -6.32 -7.78 -22.56
CA GLU A 67 -7.26 -6.98 -21.78
C GLU A 67 -6.60 -5.72 -21.21
N PRO A 68 -7.31 -4.57 -21.17
CA PRO A 68 -6.77 -3.34 -20.59
C PRO A 68 -6.75 -3.44 -19.06
N LEU A 69 -5.58 -3.44 -18.43
CA LEU A 69 -5.40 -3.39 -16.98
C LEU A 69 -5.18 -1.92 -16.55
N PRO A 70 -5.99 -1.37 -15.63
CA PRO A 70 -5.69 -0.07 -15.02
C PRO A 70 -4.36 -0.13 -14.25
N VAL A 71 -3.48 0.81 -14.53
CA VAL A 71 -2.15 0.91 -13.89
C VAL A 71 -1.92 2.28 -13.21
N THR A 72 -3.01 3.04 -13.03
CA THR A 72 -2.99 4.30 -12.29
C THR A 72 -2.82 4.05 -10.79
N ILE A 73 -1.83 4.72 -10.20
CA ILE A 73 -1.54 4.78 -8.77
C ILE A 73 -1.87 6.19 -8.28
N ASP A 74 -2.66 6.27 -7.23
CA ASP A 74 -2.95 7.53 -6.53
C ASP A 74 -1.82 7.79 -5.52
N PRO A 75 -1.00 8.84 -5.69
CA PRO A 75 0.16 9.08 -4.83
C PRO A 75 -0.22 9.30 -3.37
N GLU A 76 -1.37 9.94 -3.11
CA GLU A 76 -1.82 10.21 -1.74
C GLU A 76 -2.24 8.91 -1.05
N LYS A 77 -2.97 8.03 -1.77
CA LYS A 77 -3.37 6.72 -1.21
C LYS A 77 -2.18 5.79 -1.03
N PHE A 78 -1.20 5.83 -1.94
CA PHE A 78 0.02 5.06 -1.80
C PHE A 78 0.82 5.51 -0.58
N SER A 79 1.06 6.81 -0.44
CA SER A 79 1.77 7.38 0.71
C SER A 79 1.06 7.09 2.05
N ALA A 80 -0.27 6.96 2.06
CA ALA A 80 -1.05 6.57 3.24
C ALA A 80 -1.13 5.06 3.50
N SER A 81 -0.66 4.22 2.57
CA SER A 81 -0.60 2.76 2.77
C SER A 81 0.54 2.39 3.72
N VAL A 82 0.51 1.18 4.31
CA VAL A 82 1.61 0.71 5.16
C VAL A 82 2.96 0.69 4.44
N HIS A 83 3.01 0.36 3.15
CA HIS A 83 4.26 0.40 2.41
C HIS A 83 4.74 1.84 2.17
N GLY A 84 3.82 2.75 1.87
CA GLY A 84 4.17 4.17 1.70
C GLY A 84 4.62 4.84 2.99
N THR A 85 4.07 4.45 4.15
CA THR A 85 4.51 4.98 5.45
C THR A 85 5.84 4.42 5.93
N GLU A 86 6.27 3.27 5.41
CA GLU A 86 7.53 2.60 5.75
C GLU A 86 8.60 2.83 4.66
N ASP A 87 8.39 3.83 3.79
CA ASP A 87 9.31 4.25 2.72
C ASP A 87 9.74 3.11 1.76
N ILE A 88 8.85 2.16 1.46
CA ILE A 88 9.10 1.11 0.48
C ILE A 88 8.94 1.66 -0.94
N ALA A 89 10.00 1.60 -1.74
CA ALA A 89 10.02 2.14 -3.09
C ALA A 89 9.28 1.23 -4.08
N CYS A 90 8.83 1.79 -5.20
CA CYS A 90 8.13 1.05 -6.26
C CYS A 90 8.95 -0.16 -6.75
N VAL A 91 10.26 0.04 -6.93
CA VAL A 91 11.20 -0.96 -7.48
C VAL A 91 11.59 -2.05 -6.47
N ASP A 92 11.30 -1.86 -5.18
CA ASP A 92 11.53 -2.91 -4.16
C ASP A 92 10.56 -4.08 -4.34
N CYS A 93 9.35 -3.81 -4.87
CA CYS A 93 8.37 -4.84 -5.24
C CYS A 93 8.36 -5.11 -6.75
N HIS A 94 8.50 -4.07 -7.59
CA HIS A 94 8.63 -4.21 -9.04
C HIS A 94 10.09 -4.42 -9.46
N THR A 95 10.71 -5.46 -8.90
CA THR A 95 12.16 -5.72 -8.96
C THR A 95 12.71 -5.97 -10.38
N ASN A 96 11.84 -6.23 -11.35
CA ASN A 96 12.19 -6.39 -12.75
C ASN A 96 12.21 -5.06 -13.54
N ILE A 97 11.89 -3.92 -12.90
CA ILE A 97 11.86 -2.60 -13.52
C ILE A 97 13.11 -1.82 -13.10
N THR A 98 14.06 -1.64 -14.02
CA THR A 98 15.32 -0.93 -13.77
C THR A 98 15.44 0.42 -14.49
N GLY A 99 14.39 0.87 -15.19
CA GLY A 99 14.41 2.12 -15.95
C GLY A 99 13.33 2.18 -17.02
N PHE A 100 13.26 3.30 -17.74
CA PHE A 100 12.36 3.48 -18.89
C PHE A 100 13.13 3.51 -20.22
N PRO A 101 12.65 2.82 -21.29
CA PRO A 101 11.47 1.95 -21.32
C PRO A 101 11.66 0.71 -20.46
N HIS A 102 10.67 0.37 -19.62
CA HIS A 102 10.70 -0.81 -18.78
C HIS A 102 10.18 -2.04 -19.55
N PRO A 103 10.52 -3.28 -19.12
CA PRO A 103 10.04 -4.49 -19.79
C PRO A 103 8.52 -4.52 -19.95
N GLU A 104 8.06 -5.08 -21.07
CA GLU A 104 6.64 -5.31 -21.31
C GLU A 104 6.13 -6.48 -20.47
N VAL A 105 4.88 -6.38 -20.01
CA VAL A 105 4.19 -7.46 -19.31
C VAL A 105 3.79 -8.54 -20.32
N THR A 106 4.34 -9.74 -20.17
CA THR A 106 4.10 -10.88 -21.07
C THR A 106 3.06 -11.87 -20.55
N ALA A 107 2.51 -11.62 -19.36
CA ALA A 107 1.49 -12.45 -18.75
C ALA A 107 0.24 -12.60 -19.63
N SER A 108 -0.32 -13.81 -19.65
CA SER A 108 -1.41 -14.17 -20.58
C SER A 108 -2.79 -13.71 -20.14
N SER A 109 -2.91 -13.27 -18.89
CA SER A 109 -4.11 -12.67 -18.30
C SER A 109 -3.74 -11.81 -17.11
N ARG A 110 -4.67 -10.97 -16.64
CA ARG A 110 -4.48 -10.23 -15.38
C ARG A 110 -4.21 -11.15 -14.20
N ARG A 111 -4.86 -12.31 -14.18
CA ARG A 111 -4.66 -13.28 -13.10
C ARG A 111 -3.27 -13.89 -13.14
N ASP A 112 -2.78 -14.25 -14.32
CA ASP A 112 -1.41 -14.76 -14.46
C ASP A 112 -0.38 -13.72 -14.02
N PHE A 113 -0.61 -12.44 -14.35
CA PHE A 113 0.26 -11.35 -13.88
C PHE A 113 0.31 -11.28 -12.35
N THR A 114 -0.84 -11.38 -11.67
CA THR A 114 -0.89 -11.47 -10.21
C THR A 114 -0.16 -12.72 -9.69
N MET A 115 -0.36 -13.88 -10.33
CA MET A 115 0.29 -15.14 -9.92
C MET A 115 1.81 -15.13 -10.13
N GLU A 116 2.30 -14.42 -11.14
CA GLU A 116 3.73 -14.24 -11.39
C GLU A 116 4.38 -13.29 -10.39
N LEU A 117 3.67 -12.25 -9.94
CA LEU A 117 4.23 -11.19 -9.09
C LEU A 117 4.06 -11.42 -7.58
N TYR A 118 3.00 -12.10 -7.13
CA TYR A 118 2.76 -12.29 -5.69
C TYR A 118 3.90 -12.97 -4.90
N PRO A 119 4.77 -13.84 -5.47
CA PRO A 119 5.86 -14.43 -4.71
C PRO A 119 6.89 -13.40 -4.24
N THR A 120 6.98 -12.21 -4.84
CA THR A 120 7.87 -11.13 -4.38
C THR A 120 7.59 -10.71 -2.94
N CYS A 121 6.35 -10.88 -2.47
CA CYS A 121 6.00 -10.57 -1.09
C CYS A 121 6.83 -11.38 -0.07
N GLN A 122 7.31 -12.57 -0.43
CA GLN A 122 8.08 -13.44 0.49
C GLN A 122 9.46 -12.87 0.84
N GLU A 123 10.00 -11.97 0.03
CA GLU A 123 11.32 -11.35 0.28
C GLU A 123 11.33 -10.55 1.59
N CYS A 124 10.18 -10.00 2.00
CA CYS A 124 10.00 -9.29 3.27
C CYS A 124 8.99 -9.95 4.22
N HIS A 125 7.92 -10.57 3.69
CA HIS A 125 6.86 -11.22 4.45
C HIS A 125 7.00 -12.75 4.47
N LEU A 126 8.23 -13.24 4.69
CA LEU A 126 8.54 -14.67 4.62
C LEU A 126 7.68 -15.50 5.58
N GLU A 127 7.54 -15.08 6.84
CA GLU A 127 6.78 -15.84 7.84
C GLU A 127 5.30 -15.97 7.45
N GLN A 128 4.70 -14.90 6.93
CA GLN A 128 3.33 -14.85 6.48
C GLN A 128 3.16 -15.72 5.24
N TYR A 129 4.08 -15.62 4.28
CA TYR A 129 4.12 -16.44 3.09
C TYR A 129 4.20 -17.93 3.45
N GLU A 130 5.11 -18.33 4.34
CA GLU A 130 5.25 -19.71 4.81
C GLU A 130 3.97 -20.23 5.49
N LYS A 131 3.32 -19.42 6.33
CA LYS A 131 2.02 -19.78 6.93
C LYS A 131 0.97 -20.09 5.86
N THR A 132 0.98 -19.35 4.73
CA THR A 132 -0.03 -19.56 3.67
C THR A 132 0.12 -20.89 2.96
N LEU A 133 1.30 -21.52 3.00
CA LEU A 133 1.55 -22.79 2.31
C LEU A 133 0.62 -23.92 2.78
N ASP A 134 0.20 -23.86 4.05
CA ASP A 134 -0.75 -24.80 4.65
C ASP A 134 -2.21 -24.30 4.64
N SER A 135 -2.49 -23.18 3.98
CA SER A 135 -3.86 -22.66 3.84
C SER A 135 -4.67 -23.40 2.76
N VAL A 136 -5.99 -23.35 2.87
CA VAL A 136 -6.90 -23.85 1.82
C VAL A 136 -6.70 -23.15 0.49
N HIS A 137 -6.38 -21.86 0.49
CA HIS A 137 -6.19 -21.09 -0.74
C HIS A 137 -4.94 -21.56 -1.48
N GLN A 138 -3.82 -21.72 -0.78
CA GLN A 138 -2.59 -22.21 -1.42
C GLN A 138 -2.73 -23.67 -1.87
N ARG A 139 -3.41 -24.52 -1.11
CA ARG A 139 -3.74 -25.88 -1.56
C ARG A 139 -4.59 -25.88 -2.83
N ALA A 140 -5.56 -24.98 -2.93
CA ALA A 140 -6.39 -24.85 -4.13
C ALA A 140 -5.57 -24.39 -5.35
N ILE A 141 -4.65 -23.44 -5.17
CA ILE A 141 -3.68 -23.04 -6.20
C ILE A 141 -2.83 -24.22 -6.64
N ALA A 142 -2.26 -24.98 -5.69
CA ALA A 142 -1.46 -26.17 -5.98
C ALA A 142 -2.25 -27.28 -6.69
N ALA A 143 -3.57 -27.33 -6.48
CA ALA A 143 -4.49 -28.22 -7.19
C ALA A 143 -4.91 -27.71 -8.58
N GLY A 144 -4.36 -26.57 -9.03
CA GLY A 144 -4.60 -25.97 -10.34
C GLY A 144 -5.72 -24.93 -10.37
N ASN A 145 -6.35 -24.61 -9.25
CA ASN A 145 -7.30 -23.50 -9.17
C ASN A 145 -6.56 -22.18 -8.97
N THR A 146 -6.11 -21.57 -10.06
CA THR A 146 -5.41 -20.28 -10.03
C THR A 146 -6.28 -19.14 -9.53
N ASN A 147 -7.60 -19.29 -9.44
CA ASN A 147 -8.51 -18.26 -8.91
C ASN A 147 -8.58 -18.21 -7.37
N ALA A 148 -7.92 -19.13 -6.65
CA ALA A 148 -7.90 -19.07 -5.19
C ALA A 148 -7.06 -17.89 -4.69
N ALA A 149 -7.44 -17.28 -3.55
CA ALA A 149 -6.87 -16.02 -3.12
C ALA A 149 -5.35 -16.06 -2.84
N VAL A 150 -4.64 -15.02 -3.27
CA VAL A 150 -3.26 -14.66 -2.90
C VAL A 150 -3.24 -13.34 -2.12
N CYS A 151 -2.07 -12.88 -1.70
CA CYS A 151 -1.89 -11.69 -0.84
C CYS A 151 -2.70 -10.47 -1.31
N THR A 152 -2.65 -10.17 -2.61
CA THR A 152 -3.29 -8.97 -3.19
C THR A 152 -4.81 -9.07 -3.31
N ASP A 153 -5.39 -10.27 -3.20
CA ASP A 153 -6.84 -10.46 -3.26
C ASP A 153 -7.53 -10.06 -1.94
N CYS A 154 -6.78 -10.10 -0.82
CA CYS A 154 -7.28 -9.69 0.48
C CYS A 154 -6.90 -8.24 0.83
N HIS A 155 -5.66 -7.84 0.53
CA HIS A 155 -5.17 -6.50 0.83
C HIS A 155 -4.35 -5.92 -0.32
N ASN A 156 -4.70 -4.71 -0.76
CA ASN A 156 -4.02 -4.07 -1.89
C ASN A 156 -2.70 -3.43 -1.43
N PRO A 157 -1.52 -3.87 -1.91
CA PRO A 157 -0.23 -3.36 -1.45
C PRO A 157 -0.01 -1.89 -1.74
N HIS A 158 -0.76 -1.29 -2.67
CA HIS A 158 -0.66 0.12 -3.02
C HIS A 158 -1.57 1.04 -2.20
N THR A 159 -2.53 0.49 -1.44
CA THR A 159 -3.55 1.32 -0.76
C THR A 159 -3.98 0.77 0.59
N GLN A 160 -3.40 -0.33 1.06
CA GLN A 160 -3.78 -0.95 2.32
C GLN A 160 -3.28 -0.09 3.50
N PRO A 161 -4.16 0.51 4.32
CA PRO A 161 -3.72 1.12 5.58
C PRO A 161 -3.37 0.04 6.60
N ARG A 162 -2.72 0.44 7.70
CA ARG A 162 -2.48 -0.48 8.81
C ARG A 162 -3.81 -1.01 9.37
N LEU A 163 -3.91 -2.33 9.53
CA LEU A 163 -5.12 -2.99 10.05
C LEU A 163 -5.12 -3.17 11.57
N THR A 164 -3.96 -3.00 12.20
CA THR A 164 -3.76 -3.23 13.63
C THR A 164 -3.23 -1.98 14.31
N ASP A 165 -3.56 -1.82 15.59
CA ASP A 165 -2.89 -0.86 16.46
C ASP A 165 -1.41 -1.29 16.64
N GLU A 166 -0.50 -0.33 16.54
CA GLU A 166 0.95 -0.61 16.62
C GLU A 166 1.40 -1.01 18.02
N SER A 167 0.70 -0.55 19.05
CA SER A 167 1.07 -0.79 20.44
C SER A 167 0.49 -2.10 20.99
N THR A 168 -0.73 -2.45 20.61
CA THR A 168 -1.41 -3.65 21.10
C THR A 168 -1.38 -4.81 20.12
N GLY A 169 -1.21 -4.54 18.82
CA GLY A 169 -1.33 -5.54 17.75
C GLY A 169 -2.78 -5.97 17.47
N GLU A 170 -3.77 -5.37 18.14
CA GLU A 170 -5.18 -5.69 17.95
C GLU A 170 -5.70 -5.04 16.67
N LEU A 171 -6.70 -5.68 16.03
CA LEU A 171 -7.36 -5.08 14.87
C LEU A 171 -8.04 -3.76 15.23
N LEU A 172 -7.85 -2.75 14.38
CA LEU A 172 -8.57 -1.49 14.47
C LEU A 172 -10.09 -1.72 14.27
N PRO A 173 -10.96 -0.93 14.90
CA PRO A 173 -12.42 -1.07 14.76
C PRO A 173 -12.90 -1.07 13.30
N GLU A 174 -12.34 -0.19 12.47
CA GLU A 174 -12.66 -0.09 11.05
C GLU A 174 -12.21 -1.34 10.28
N ALA A 175 -11.05 -1.89 10.66
CA ALA A 175 -10.53 -3.13 10.08
C ALA A 175 -11.43 -4.33 10.43
N ARG A 176 -11.95 -4.41 11.67
CA ARG A 176 -12.87 -5.47 12.08
C ARG A 176 -14.14 -5.49 11.21
N VAL A 177 -14.66 -4.32 10.85
CA VAL A 177 -15.83 -4.21 9.96
C VAL A 177 -15.48 -4.52 8.50
N ALA A 178 -14.30 -4.13 8.03
CA ALA A 178 -13.86 -4.37 6.66
C ALA A 178 -13.54 -5.85 6.38
N VAL A 179 -13.02 -6.59 7.37
CA VAL A 179 -12.57 -7.99 7.20
C VAL A 179 -13.66 -8.90 6.60
N PRO A 180 -14.90 -8.96 7.14
CA PRO A 180 -15.96 -9.77 6.54
C PRO A 180 -16.29 -9.38 5.10
N GLN A 181 -16.20 -8.09 4.76
CA GLN A 181 -16.46 -7.58 3.42
C GLN A 181 -15.40 -8.04 2.42
N THR A 182 -14.13 -8.10 2.84
CA THR A 182 -13.05 -8.68 2.03
C THR A 182 -13.34 -10.15 1.70
N CYS A 183 -13.73 -10.94 2.70
CA CYS A 183 -14.09 -12.35 2.48
C CYS A 183 -15.31 -12.48 1.55
N ALA A 184 -16.30 -11.58 1.68
CA ALA A 184 -17.54 -11.60 0.90
C ALA A 184 -17.34 -11.43 -0.61
N GLN A 185 -16.20 -10.87 -1.05
CA GLN A 185 -15.88 -10.73 -2.48
C GLN A 185 -15.92 -12.07 -3.22
N CYS A 186 -15.55 -13.17 -2.53
CA CYS A 186 -15.61 -14.54 -3.06
C CYS A 186 -16.57 -15.45 -2.27
N HIS A 187 -16.73 -15.20 -0.97
CA HIS A 187 -17.52 -16.01 -0.04
C HIS A 187 -18.86 -15.36 0.32
N SER A 188 -19.54 -14.76 -0.66
CA SER A 188 -20.78 -14.00 -0.45
C SER A 188 -21.88 -14.81 0.25
N THR A 189 -22.11 -16.06 -0.14
CA THR A 189 -23.17 -16.90 0.44
C THR A 189 -23.00 -17.15 1.94
N ILE A 190 -21.76 -17.40 2.39
CA ILE A 190 -21.50 -17.58 3.84
C ILE A 190 -21.45 -16.24 4.56
N TYR A 191 -21.02 -15.16 3.89
CA TYR A 191 -21.10 -13.81 4.42
C TYR A 191 -22.54 -13.40 4.74
N GLU A 192 -23.50 -13.70 3.86
CA GLU A 192 -24.94 -13.45 4.11
C GLU A 192 -25.41 -14.17 5.38
N THR A 193 -25.06 -15.45 5.54
CA THR A 193 -25.39 -16.22 6.74
C THR A 193 -24.75 -15.65 8.00
N TYR A 194 -23.48 -15.21 7.92
CA TYR A 194 -22.78 -14.57 9.03
C TYR A 194 -23.41 -13.22 9.38
N SER A 195 -23.71 -12.39 8.38
CA SER A 195 -24.33 -11.07 8.53
C SER A 195 -25.66 -11.15 9.28
N ASP A 196 -26.48 -12.16 8.97
CA ASP A 196 -27.78 -12.39 9.61
C ASP A 196 -27.68 -13.05 11.00
N SER A 197 -26.48 -13.49 11.40
CA SER A 197 -26.24 -14.10 12.72
C SER A 197 -26.13 -13.05 13.83
N VAL A 198 -26.20 -13.50 15.09
CA VAL A 198 -26.00 -12.62 16.25
C VAL A 198 -24.62 -11.95 16.27
N HIS A 199 -23.58 -12.61 15.73
CA HIS A 199 -22.24 -12.02 15.65
C HIS A 199 -22.15 -10.96 14.55
N GLY A 200 -22.63 -11.27 13.35
CA GLY A 200 -22.58 -10.34 12.22
C GLY A 200 -23.50 -9.13 12.40
N ALA A 201 -24.68 -9.32 12.98
CA ALA A 201 -25.61 -8.23 13.28
C ALA A 201 -25.02 -7.29 14.35
N ALA A 202 -24.46 -7.85 15.43
CA ALA A 202 -23.84 -7.04 16.48
C ALA A 202 -22.61 -6.26 15.96
N LEU A 203 -21.80 -6.85 15.08
CA LEU A 203 -20.66 -6.15 14.47
C LEU A 203 -21.12 -4.96 13.63
N GLN A 204 -22.21 -5.13 12.87
CA GLN A 204 -22.81 -4.05 12.07
C GLN A 204 -23.39 -2.93 12.94
N ASP A 205 -23.91 -3.29 14.12
CA ASP A 205 -24.35 -2.33 15.14
C ASP A 205 -23.17 -1.66 15.89
N GLY A 206 -21.93 -1.96 15.50
CA GLY A 206 -20.71 -1.35 16.02
C GLY A 206 -20.09 -2.07 17.22
N ASN A 207 -20.64 -3.21 17.66
CA ASN A 207 -20.06 -3.99 18.73
C ASN A 207 -18.75 -4.66 18.27
N GLN A 208 -17.62 -4.24 18.83
CA GLN A 208 -16.31 -4.77 18.46
C GLN A 208 -15.96 -6.08 19.15
N ASP A 209 -16.71 -6.48 20.17
CA ASP A 209 -16.40 -7.65 21.01
C ASP A 209 -16.90 -8.97 20.41
N VAL A 210 -17.51 -8.93 19.22
CA VAL A 210 -17.98 -10.13 18.50
C VAL A 210 -16.97 -10.60 17.47
N PRO A 211 -16.92 -11.91 17.18
CA PRO A 211 -15.96 -12.46 16.23
C PRO A 211 -16.28 -12.06 14.79
N THR A 212 -15.23 -11.88 14.01
CA THR A 212 -15.23 -11.76 12.54
C THR A 212 -14.82 -13.09 11.90
N CYS A 213 -14.76 -13.14 10.56
CA CYS A 213 -14.31 -14.33 9.82
C CYS A 213 -12.95 -14.84 10.31
N ILE A 214 -12.01 -13.93 10.60
CA ILE A 214 -10.63 -14.30 10.91
C ILE A 214 -10.45 -14.78 12.34
N ASN A 215 -11.38 -14.48 13.25
CA ASN A 215 -11.33 -14.98 14.63
C ASN A 215 -11.55 -16.50 14.67
N CYS A 216 -12.34 -17.04 13.74
CA CYS A 216 -12.58 -18.48 13.64
C CYS A 216 -11.68 -19.16 12.60
N HIS A 217 -11.36 -18.48 11.50
CA HIS A 217 -10.66 -19.10 10.37
C HIS A 217 -9.15 -18.76 10.28
N GLY A 218 -8.68 -17.72 10.96
CA GLY A 218 -7.34 -17.16 10.75
C GLY A 218 -7.24 -16.32 9.46
N VAL A 219 -6.02 -15.91 9.10
CA VAL A 219 -5.73 -15.06 7.92
C VAL A 219 -4.71 -15.68 6.98
N HIS A 220 -3.50 -15.91 7.48
CA HIS A 220 -2.40 -16.46 6.68
C HIS A 220 -2.28 -17.97 6.82
N ASN A 221 -3.16 -18.61 7.58
CA ASN A 221 -3.13 -20.04 7.88
C ASN A 221 -4.54 -20.64 7.82
N ILE A 222 -5.37 -20.15 6.91
CA ILE A 222 -6.80 -20.51 6.84
C ILE A 222 -6.94 -22.02 6.63
N GLY A 223 -7.40 -22.70 7.68
CA GLY A 223 -7.62 -24.14 7.69
C GLY A 223 -8.82 -24.56 6.85
N ASP A 224 -8.88 -25.85 6.49
CA ASP A 224 -10.03 -26.41 5.78
C ASP A 224 -11.23 -26.55 6.74
N PRO A 225 -12.31 -25.77 6.56
CA PRO A 225 -13.46 -25.82 7.45
C PRO A 225 -14.23 -27.14 7.36
N THR A 226 -13.99 -27.94 6.31
CA THR A 226 -14.60 -29.25 6.12
C THR A 226 -13.82 -30.39 6.77
N SER A 227 -12.57 -30.12 7.20
CA SER A 227 -11.70 -31.11 7.83
C SER A 227 -12.17 -31.51 9.23
N ASN A 228 -11.88 -32.76 9.62
CA ASN A 228 -12.17 -33.23 10.97
C ASN A 228 -11.36 -32.47 12.03
N SER A 229 -10.12 -32.09 11.74
CA SER A 229 -9.28 -31.32 12.65
C SER A 229 -9.91 -29.97 12.98
N PHE A 230 -10.37 -29.22 11.97
CA PHE A 230 -11.06 -27.94 12.18
C PHE A 230 -12.36 -28.14 12.95
N ARG A 231 -13.19 -29.11 12.56
CA ARG A 231 -14.45 -29.40 13.26
C ARG A 231 -14.25 -29.74 14.74
N ASN A 232 -13.18 -30.46 15.05
CA ASN A 232 -12.84 -30.81 16.44
C ASN A 232 -12.29 -29.61 17.24
N SER A 233 -11.75 -28.57 16.59
CA SER A 233 -11.28 -27.36 17.28
C SER A 233 -12.39 -26.33 17.53
N VAL A 234 -13.54 -26.44 16.86
CA VAL A 234 -14.65 -25.47 16.99
C VAL A 234 -15.07 -25.19 18.44
N PRO A 235 -15.24 -26.18 19.33
CA PRO A 235 -15.63 -25.90 20.71
C PRO A 235 -14.66 -24.97 21.44
N ALA A 236 -13.35 -25.11 21.18
CA ALA A 236 -12.34 -24.24 21.78
C ALA A 236 -12.44 -22.80 21.24
N LEU A 237 -12.64 -22.63 19.93
CA LEU A 237 -12.83 -21.31 19.32
C LEU A 237 -14.06 -20.57 19.90
N CYS A 238 -15.14 -21.30 20.19
CA CYS A 238 -16.31 -20.71 20.84
C CYS A 238 -16.02 -20.36 22.31
N ALA A 239 -15.29 -21.24 23.01
CA ALA A 239 -14.97 -21.06 24.42
C ALA A 239 -14.09 -19.84 24.67
N ASP A 240 -13.22 -19.46 23.72
CA ASP A 240 -12.33 -18.30 23.83
C ASP A 240 -13.08 -17.01 24.22
N CYS A 241 -14.33 -16.85 23.76
CA CYS A 241 -15.18 -15.73 24.17
C CYS A 241 -16.26 -16.16 25.16
N HIS A 242 -16.91 -17.31 24.92
CA HIS A 242 -18.10 -17.68 25.70
C HIS A 242 -17.80 -18.24 27.09
N THR A 243 -16.54 -18.54 27.41
CA THR A 243 -16.13 -18.89 28.78
C THR A 243 -15.43 -17.75 29.52
N ASP A 244 -15.20 -16.61 28.85
CA ASP A 244 -14.67 -15.41 29.50
C ASP A 244 -15.76 -14.74 30.35
N GLU A 245 -15.62 -14.86 31.67
CA GLU A 245 -16.56 -14.29 32.64
C GLU A 245 -16.66 -12.76 32.55
N THR A 246 -15.56 -12.07 32.25
CA THR A 246 -15.55 -10.61 32.16
C THR A 246 -16.34 -10.17 30.93
N LEU A 247 -16.07 -10.79 29.79
CA LEU A 247 -16.73 -10.49 28.54
C LEU A 247 -18.22 -10.85 28.59
N MET A 248 -18.57 -12.08 28.98
CA MET A 248 -19.97 -12.52 29.01
C MET A 248 -20.81 -11.73 30.00
N LYS A 249 -20.24 -11.32 31.14
CA LYS A 249 -20.94 -10.48 32.12
C LYS A 249 -21.31 -9.10 31.58
N GLN A 250 -20.48 -8.50 30.71
CA GLN A 250 -20.79 -7.22 30.04
C GLN A 250 -22.09 -7.29 29.26
N TYR A 251 -22.39 -8.47 28.69
CA TYR A 251 -23.58 -8.71 27.87
C TYR A 251 -24.69 -9.48 28.60
N GLY A 252 -24.52 -9.78 29.90
CA GLY A 252 -25.49 -10.57 30.66
C GLY A 252 -25.65 -12.02 30.18
N LEU A 253 -24.63 -12.58 29.54
CA LEU A 253 -24.62 -13.93 28.99
C LEU A 253 -24.02 -14.93 30.00
N SER A 254 -24.43 -16.20 29.88
CA SER A 254 -23.90 -17.28 30.72
C SER A 254 -22.61 -17.84 30.14
N THR A 255 -21.65 -18.18 31.00
CA THR A 255 -20.42 -18.90 30.64
C THR A 255 -20.54 -20.42 30.66
N ASN A 256 -21.73 -20.96 30.95
CA ASN A 256 -21.98 -22.40 30.98
C ASN A 256 -22.32 -22.91 29.57
N VAL A 257 -21.30 -23.01 28.72
CA VAL A 257 -21.36 -23.45 27.32
C VAL A 257 -20.77 -24.83 27.08
#